data_AF-A0AAU6E3J8-F1
#
_entry.id   AF-A0AAU6E3J8-F1
#
_cell.length_a   1.000
_cell.length_b   1.000
_cell.length_c   1.000
_cell.angle_alpha   90.00
_cell.angle_beta   90.00
_cell.angle_gamma   90.00
#
_symmetry.space_group_name_H-M   'P 1'
#
loop_
_entity.id
_entity.type
_entity.pdbx_description
1 polymer ?
#
loop_
_entity_poly.entity_id
_entity_poly.type
_entity_poly.pdbx_seq_one_letter_code
_entity_poly.pdbx_strand_id
1 'polypeptide(L)'
;MTTAESEASPAVQRPPEHVMAVLEAIREWEAANPDSAPSGQGEAILWALGKREQAPISGRPSSGSPPTLAEARAEIDAAERVPREGRVVPADGVISTLNWLIGAKDGLPIPGRRSSEGWGHLVGGRGVILRTEAEIGRVAELAHQGRPNAAGEWEKEWCAGTIAVCEWVLGTRRKSPVRNTPRPIHGPTGLNLGMEESAAEDVSRQLGRGRQHSPGYGDGVIRTIRWLRGQIMVPPVNEQGNPVPGMR
;
A
#
# COMPACT_ATOMS: atom_id res chain seq x y z
N MET A 1 -5.77 -24.61 -0.35
CA MET A 1 -4.37 -24.34 0.03
C MET A 1 -4.26 -24.62 1.52
N THR A 2 -3.42 -25.58 1.89
CA THR A 2 -3.21 -25.93 3.31
C THR A 2 -2.27 -24.93 3.97
N THR A 3 -2.31 -24.80 5.30
CA THR A 3 -1.43 -23.87 6.04
C THR A 3 0.06 -24.14 5.75
N ALA A 4 0.43 -25.41 5.55
CA ALA A 4 1.79 -25.83 5.21
C ALA A 4 2.25 -25.38 3.81
N GLU A 5 1.36 -25.36 2.81
CA GLU A 5 1.67 -24.85 1.47
C GLU A 5 1.86 -23.32 1.46
N SER A 6 1.12 -22.61 2.30
CA SER A 6 1.25 -21.16 2.48
C SER A 6 2.59 -20.81 3.16
N GLU A 7 3.02 -21.61 4.12
CA GLU A 7 4.27 -21.41 4.86
C GLU A 7 5.54 -21.66 4.04
N ALA A 8 5.47 -22.54 3.03
CA ALA A 8 6.55 -22.81 2.10
C ALA A 8 6.66 -21.77 0.97
N SER A 9 5.71 -20.83 0.86
CA SER A 9 5.75 -19.78 -0.15
C SER A 9 6.90 -18.78 0.11
N PRO A 10 7.39 -18.07 -0.92
CA PRO A 10 8.39 -17.02 -0.74
C PRO A 10 7.93 -15.97 0.28
N ALA A 11 8.85 -15.51 1.14
CA ALA A 11 8.54 -14.51 2.15
C ALA A 11 8.01 -13.19 1.56
N VAL A 12 8.50 -12.81 0.38
CA VAL A 12 8.14 -11.56 -0.27
C VAL A 12 6.79 -11.74 -0.99
N GLN A 13 5.76 -11.14 -0.41
CA GLN A 13 4.39 -11.08 -0.95
C GLN A 13 4.11 -9.74 -1.66
N ARG A 14 5.14 -8.88 -1.77
CA ARG A 14 5.06 -7.57 -2.43
C ARG A 14 5.64 -7.63 -3.84
N PRO A 15 5.13 -6.81 -4.78
CA PRO A 15 5.71 -6.72 -6.11
C PRO A 15 7.21 -6.36 -6.06
N PRO A 16 8.08 -7.03 -6.83
CA PRO A 16 9.53 -6.81 -6.79
C PRO A 16 9.95 -5.35 -6.99
N GLU A 17 9.28 -4.64 -7.88
CA GLU A 17 9.50 -3.21 -8.14
C GLU A 17 9.24 -2.35 -6.91
N HIS A 18 8.26 -2.69 -6.07
CA HIS A 18 8.01 -1.97 -4.81
C HIS A 18 9.10 -2.23 -3.78
N VAL A 19 9.57 -3.48 -3.69
CA VAL A 19 10.62 -3.86 -2.75
C VAL A 19 11.93 -3.17 -3.10
N MET A 20 12.29 -3.15 -4.39
CA MET A 20 13.48 -2.45 -4.87
C MET A 20 13.42 -0.95 -4.62
N ALA A 21 12.26 -0.36 -4.88
CA ALA A 21 12.04 1.05 -4.65
C ALA A 21 12.21 1.36 -3.13
N VAL A 22 11.57 0.61 -2.22
CA VAL A 22 11.76 0.77 -0.75
C VAL A 22 13.21 0.64 -0.32
N LEU A 23 13.95 -0.31 -0.90
CA LEU A 23 15.37 -0.44 -0.64
C LEU A 23 16.17 0.81 -1.05
N GLU A 24 15.87 1.42 -2.20
CA GLU A 24 16.53 2.66 -2.64
C GLU A 24 16.24 3.83 -1.69
N ALA A 25 14.99 4.05 -1.28
CA ALA A 25 14.67 5.14 -0.37
C ALA A 25 15.26 4.95 1.05
N ILE A 26 15.39 3.71 1.52
CA ILE A 26 16.10 3.42 2.77
C ILE A 26 17.57 3.82 2.63
N ARG A 27 18.22 3.45 1.52
CA ARG A 27 19.63 3.79 1.26
C ARG A 27 19.85 5.30 1.18
N GLU A 28 18.96 6.02 0.50
CA GLU A 28 19.00 7.48 0.46
C GLU A 28 18.87 8.09 1.86
N TRP A 29 17.95 7.58 2.68
CA TRP A 29 17.76 8.05 4.04
C TRP A 29 18.98 7.76 4.91
N GLU A 30 19.56 6.57 4.83
CA GLU A 30 20.76 6.18 5.58
C GLU A 30 21.98 7.02 5.17
N ALA A 31 22.14 7.31 3.87
CA ALA A 31 23.18 8.20 3.37
C ALA A 31 23.02 9.64 3.90
N ALA A 32 21.78 10.11 4.06
CA ALA A 32 21.49 11.43 4.62
C ALA A 32 21.56 11.48 6.16
N ASN A 33 21.49 10.33 6.84
CA ASN A 33 21.46 10.21 8.30
C ASN A 33 22.47 9.16 8.78
N PRO A 34 23.78 9.36 8.55
CA PRO A 34 24.80 8.35 8.81
C PRO A 34 24.87 7.94 10.28
N ASP A 35 24.62 8.87 11.21
CA ASP A 35 24.62 8.59 12.66
C ASP A 35 23.45 7.70 13.12
N SER A 36 22.42 7.56 12.28
CA SER A 36 21.25 6.71 12.52
C SER A 36 21.24 5.45 11.64
N ALA A 37 22.30 5.24 10.86
CA ALA A 37 22.51 4.04 10.06
C ALA A 37 23.43 3.04 10.79
N PRO A 38 23.27 1.72 10.57
CA PRO A 38 22.23 1.09 9.76
C PRO A 38 20.88 1.08 10.50
N SER A 39 19.81 1.16 9.72
CA SER A 39 18.45 1.21 10.28
C SER A 39 17.84 -0.17 10.57
N GLY A 40 18.36 -1.21 9.90
CA GLY A 40 17.88 -2.59 9.96
C GLY A 40 16.82 -2.93 8.90
N GLN A 41 16.10 -1.93 8.38
CA GLN A 41 15.13 -2.12 7.31
C GLN A 41 15.81 -2.59 6.00
N GLY A 42 16.93 -1.96 5.63
CA GLY A 42 17.69 -2.35 4.44
C GLY A 42 18.21 -3.79 4.52
N GLU A 43 18.66 -4.21 5.70
CA GLU A 43 19.18 -5.55 5.94
C GLU A 43 18.09 -6.63 5.81
N ALA A 44 16.89 -6.35 6.32
CA ALA A 44 15.75 -7.23 6.17
C ALA A 44 15.34 -7.40 4.69
N ILE A 45 15.36 -6.33 3.88
CA ILE A 45 15.06 -6.43 2.45
C ILE A 45 16.12 -7.23 1.71
N LEU A 46 17.41 -6.97 1.96
CA LEU A 46 18.49 -7.70 1.30
C LEU A 46 18.43 -9.20 1.60
N TRP A 47 18.13 -9.57 2.86
CA TRP A 47 17.90 -10.96 3.22
C TRP A 47 16.67 -11.56 2.54
N ALA A 48 15.52 -10.86 2.56
CA ALA A 48 14.30 -11.34 1.93
C ALA A 48 14.41 -11.50 0.40
N LEU A 49 15.28 -10.72 -0.25
CA LEU A 49 15.61 -10.83 -1.68
C LEU A 49 16.68 -11.92 -1.97
N GLY A 50 17.11 -12.67 -0.96
CA GLY A 50 18.15 -13.69 -1.11
C GLY A 50 19.54 -13.14 -1.38
N LYS A 51 19.76 -11.83 -1.15
CA LYS A 51 21.06 -11.16 -1.29
C LYS A 51 21.94 -11.28 -0.05
N ARG A 52 21.39 -11.85 1.03
CA ARG A 52 22.13 -12.25 2.23
C ARG A 52 21.80 -13.70 2.55
N GLU A 53 22.80 -14.46 2.97
CA GLU A 53 22.65 -15.88 3.32
C GLU A 53 22.06 -16.08 4.72
N GLN A 54 22.22 -15.08 5.61
CA GLN A 54 21.83 -15.17 7.02
C GLN A 54 20.82 -14.09 7.38
N ALA A 55 19.87 -14.48 8.25
CA ALA A 55 18.86 -13.60 8.79
C ALA A 55 19.47 -12.50 9.67
N PRO A 56 18.96 -11.25 9.60
CA PRO A 56 19.63 -10.07 10.16
C PRO A 56 19.73 -10.01 11.69
N ILE A 57 18.81 -10.65 12.41
CA ILE A 57 18.74 -10.68 13.88
C ILE A 57 19.16 -12.03 14.44
N SER A 58 18.60 -13.13 13.92
CA SER A 58 18.90 -14.46 14.45
C SER A 58 20.21 -15.06 13.91
N GLY A 59 20.74 -14.55 12.80
CA GLY A 59 21.92 -15.10 12.12
C GLY A 59 21.68 -16.48 11.50
N ARG A 60 20.44 -16.97 11.50
CA ARG A 60 20.11 -18.29 10.97
C ARG A 60 20.26 -18.28 9.44
N PRO A 61 20.88 -19.32 8.85
CA PRO A 61 20.87 -19.48 7.41
C PRO A 61 19.45 -19.81 6.94
N SER A 62 19.07 -19.28 5.79
CA SER A 62 17.83 -19.65 5.12
C SER A 62 17.96 -21.05 4.50
N SER A 63 16.88 -21.83 4.52
CA SER A 63 16.80 -23.14 3.86
C SER A 63 16.83 -23.04 2.33
N GLY A 64 16.55 -21.86 1.78
CA GLY A 64 16.68 -21.53 0.36
C GLY A 64 16.87 -20.01 0.14
N SER A 65 17.10 -19.62 -1.11
CA SER A 65 17.22 -18.21 -1.51
C SER A 65 16.21 -17.93 -2.64
N PRO A 66 15.15 -17.12 -2.39
CA PRO A 66 14.84 -16.33 -1.19
C PRO A 66 14.27 -17.14 -0.01
N PRO A 67 14.25 -16.59 1.23
CA PRO A 67 13.65 -17.23 2.39
C PRO A 67 12.13 -17.44 2.26
N THR A 68 11.61 -18.41 3.01
CA THR A 68 10.18 -18.73 3.06
C THR A 68 9.40 -17.82 4.01
N LEU A 69 8.07 -17.80 3.86
CA LEU A 69 7.16 -17.07 4.75
C LEU A 69 7.31 -17.50 6.22
N ALA A 70 7.49 -18.80 6.47
CA ALA A 70 7.74 -19.32 7.81
C ALA A 70 9.06 -18.80 8.41
N GLU A 71 10.12 -18.72 7.60
CA GLU A 71 11.42 -18.20 8.04
C GLU A 71 11.33 -16.70 8.37
N ALA A 72 10.63 -15.91 7.54
CA ALA A 72 10.41 -14.50 7.81
C ALA A 72 9.60 -14.28 9.11
N ARG A 73 8.58 -15.11 9.37
CA ARG A 73 7.82 -15.07 10.64
C ARG A 73 8.69 -15.45 11.83
N ALA A 74 9.48 -16.53 11.71
CA ALA A 74 10.40 -16.95 12.76
C ALA A 74 11.45 -15.87 13.07
N GLU A 75 11.87 -15.09 12.07
CA GLU A 75 12.79 -13.98 12.25
C GLU A 75 12.13 -12.78 12.94
N ILE A 76 10.88 -12.45 12.61
CA ILE A 76 10.09 -11.43 13.35
C ILE A 76 10.01 -11.82 14.83
N ASP A 77 9.63 -13.07 15.10
CA ASP A 77 9.56 -13.68 16.42
C ASP A 77 10.90 -13.62 17.19
N ALA A 78 12.02 -13.83 16.50
CA ALA A 78 13.34 -13.69 17.09
C ALA A 78 13.64 -12.20 17.41
N ALA A 79 13.30 -11.30 16.50
CA ALA A 79 13.49 -9.87 16.65
C ALA A 79 12.67 -9.26 17.80
N GLU A 80 11.48 -9.77 18.07
CA GLU A 80 10.65 -9.32 19.21
C GLU A 80 11.22 -9.71 20.57
N ARG A 81 11.96 -10.82 20.65
CA ARG A 81 12.50 -11.37 21.90
C ARG A 81 13.88 -10.82 22.28
N VAL A 82 14.56 -10.13 21.38
CA VAL A 82 15.92 -9.64 21.64
C VAL A 82 15.93 -8.27 22.32
N PRO A 83 16.90 -8.02 23.23
CA PRO A 83 17.15 -6.68 23.75
C PRO A 83 17.50 -5.69 22.62
N ARG A 84 17.00 -4.46 22.73
CA ARG A 84 17.13 -3.41 21.71
C ARG A 84 18.49 -2.69 21.76
N GLU A 85 19.07 -2.56 22.95
CA GLU A 85 20.29 -1.80 23.18
C GLU A 85 21.55 -2.53 22.68
N GLY A 86 22.51 -1.76 22.15
CA GLY A 86 23.85 -2.26 21.80
C GLY A 86 23.94 -3.15 20.56
N ARG A 87 22.86 -3.28 19.78
CA ARG A 87 22.86 -4.10 18.55
C ARG A 87 23.38 -3.31 17.35
N VAL A 88 24.15 -4.01 16.50
CA VAL A 88 24.63 -3.49 15.21
C VAL A 88 23.47 -3.31 14.22
N VAL A 89 22.47 -4.21 14.24
CA VAL A 89 21.27 -4.12 13.40
C VAL A 89 20.04 -3.86 14.29
N PRO A 90 19.34 -2.73 14.12
CA PRO A 90 18.15 -2.43 14.92
C PRO A 90 16.99 -3.40 14.63
N ALA A 91 16.47 -4.03 15.70
CA ALA A 91 15.41 -5.03 15.60
C ALA A 91 14.06 -4.44 15.13
N ASP A 92 13.71 -3.23 15.57
CA ASP A 92 12.44 -2.59 15.20
C ASP A 92 12.33 -2.33 13.69
N GLY A 93 13.46 -1.99 13.04
CA GLY A 93 13.55 -1.84 11.59
C GLY A 93 13.31 -3.16 10.86
N VAL A 94 13.93 -4.24 11.34
CA VAL A 94 13.73 -5.59 10.79
C VAL A 94 12.27 -6.02 10.94
N ILE A 95 11.69 -5.89 12.14
CA ILE A 95 10.29 -6.25 12.42
C ILE A 95 9.34 -5.49 11.48
N SER A 96 9.53 -4.17 11.37
CA SER A 96 8.69 -3.32 10.50
C SER A 96 8.74 -3.80 9.05
N THR A 97 9.94 -4.09 8.55
CA THR A 97 10.16 -4.47 7.15
C THR A 97 9.67 -5.86 6.82
N LEU A 98 9.96 -6.85 7.66
CA LEU A 98 9.49 -8.22 7.42
C LEU A 98 7.97 -8.30 7.47
N ASN A 99 7.32 -7.62 8.43
CA ASN A 99 5.87 -7.51 8.46
C ASN A 99 5.31 -6.86 7.19
N TRP A 100 6.01 -5.87 6.63
CA TRP A 100 5.63 -5.28 5.36
C TRP A 100 5.77 -6.25 4.19
N LEU A 101 6.93 -6.91 4.06
CA LEU A 101 7.24 -7.85 2.98
C LEU A 101 6.27 -9.04 2.92
N ILE A 102 5.90 -9.60 4.08
CA ILE A 102 5.00 -10.76 4.15
C ILE A 102 3.51 -10.38 4.03
N GLY A 103 3.19 -9.10 3.87
CA GLY A 103 1.81 -8.62 3.79
C GLY A 103 1.08 -8.48 5.13
N ALA A 104 1.76 -8.65 6.27
CA ALA A 104 1.15 -8.52 7.60
C ALA A 104 0.88 -7.05 7.99
N LYS A 105 1.65 -6.10 7.43
CA LYS A 105 1.43 -4.66 7.58
C LYS A 105 1.62 -3.95 6.24
N ASP A 106 0.82 -2.92 5.98
CA ASP A 106 0.89 -2.16 4.71
C ASP A 106 1.71 -0.87 4.82
N GLY A 107 2.17 -0.50 6.01
CA GLY A 107 3.02 0.68 6.20
C GLY A 107 4.41 0.48 5.59
N LEU A 108 4.89 1.44 4.80
CA LEU A 108 6.24 1.38 4.22
C LEU A 108 7.29 1.46 5.34
N PRO A 109 8.28 0.55 5.35
CA PRO A 109 9.28 0.49 6.39
C PRO A 109 10.45 1.43 6.06
N ILE A 110 10.25 2.74 6.11
CA ILE A 110 11.34 3.73 5.93
C ILE A 110 11.73 4.33 7.30
N PRO A 111 13.02 4.32 7.69
CA PRO A 111 13.46 4.84 8.98
C PRO A 111 13.27 6.35 9.11
N GLY A 112 13.09 6.85 10.34
CA GLY A 112 13.04 8.28 10.67
C GLY A 112 11.88 9.08 10.08
N ARG A 113 11.20 8.58 9.05
CA ARG A 113 10.03 9.21 8.43
C ARG A 113 8.75 8.90 9.21
N ARG A 114 8.63 9.37 10.45
CA ARG A 114 7.32 9.81 10.95
C ARG A 114 7.07 11.21 10.38
N SER A 115 6.69 11.25 9.11
CA SER A 115 6.28 12.51 8.50
C SER A 115 4.99 12.98 9.19
N SER A 116 5.04 14.14 9.84
CA SER A 116 3.86 14.92 10.22
C SER A 116 3.01 15.30 9.00
N GLU A 117 3.51 15.05 7.78
CA GLU A 117 2.88 15.34 6.49
C GLU A 117 2.57 14.08 5.66
N GLY A 118 2.62 12.88 6.26
CA GLY A 118 2.29 11.61 5.59
C GLY A 118 3.40 11.02 4.71
N TRP A 119 3.26 9.72 4.50
CA TRP A 119 4.26 8.82 3.93
C TRP A 119 4.67 9.20 2.51
N GLY A 120 5.98 9.31 2.29
CA GLY A 120 6.62 9.58 0.99
C GLY A 120 6.95 8.29 0.25
N HIS A 121 6.68 8.37 -1.06
CA HIS A 121 6.92 7.50 -2.24
C HIS A 121 7.43 6.06 -2.03
N LEU A 122 6.91 5.11 -2.83
CA LEU A 122 7.71 4.40 -3.84
C LEU A 122 6.83 3.67 -4.88
N VAL A 123 7.27 3.80 -6.12
CA VAL A 123 6.60 3.57 -7.43
C VAL A 123 5.34 4.41 -7.65
N GLY A 124 5.46 5.40 -8.55
CA GLY A 124 4.31 6.08 -9.14
C GLY A 124 3.87 7.41 -8.53
N GLY A 125 4.46 7.84 -7.42
CA GLY A 125 4.28 9.22 -6.98
C GLY A 125 3.22 9.45 -5.89
N ARG A 126 3.33 8.90 -4.66
CA ARG A 126 2.87 9.48 -3.34
C ARG A 126 2.68 8.37 -2.28
N GLY A 127 3.78 7.91 -1.67
CA GLY A 127 4.06 7.00 -0.52
C GLY A 127 3.06 6.04 0.12
N VAL A 128 1.86 5.90 -0.39
CA VAL A 128 0.81 4.94 -0.04
C VAL A 128 0.06 4.51 -1.31
N ILE A 129 0.18 5.29 -2.38
CA ILE A 129 -0.34 4.97 -3.70
C ILE A 129 0.72 4.19 -4.45
N LEU A 130 0.41 2.91 -4.69
CA LEU A 130 1.24 1.91 -5.36
C LEU A 130 0.93 1.82 -6.86
N ARG A 131 0.45 2.94 -7.44
CA ARG A 131 0.05 3.05 -8.84
C ARG A 131 0.72 4.28 -9.42
N THR A 132 1.24 4.16 -10.62
CA THR A 132 1.80 5.27 -11.39
C THR A 132 0.72 6.26 -11.79
N GLU A 133 1.07 7.54 -11.93
CA GLU A 133 0.13 8.55 -12.45
C GLU A 133 -0.45 8.15 -13.81
N ALA A 134 0.33 7.44 -14.64
CA ALA A 134 -0.15 6.88 -15.91
C ALA A 134 -1.21 5.78 -15.74
N GLU A 135 -1.04 4.86 -14.79
CA GLU A 135 -2.06 3.85 -14.47
C GLU A 135 -3.33 4.46 -13.90
N ILE A 136 -3.18 5.44 -12.99
CA ILE A 136 -4.31 6.15 -12.38
C ILE A 136 -5.06 6.94 -13.44
N GLY A 137 -4.34 7.61 -14.34
CA GLY A 137 -4.90 8.31 -15.50
C GLY A 137 -5.64 7.36 -16.45
N ARG A 138 -5.06 6.21 -16.76
CA ARG A 138 -5.71 5.18 -17.60
C ARG A 138 -7.02 4.69 -16.98
N VAL A 139 -7.03 4.39 -15.68
CA VAL A 139 -8.25 3.96 -14.98
C VAL A 139 -9.31 5.06 -14.97
N ALA A 140 -8.91 6.32 -14.77
CA ALA A 140 -9.82 7.46 -14.85
C ALA A 140 -10.45 7.59 -16.24
N GLU A 141 -9.63 7.46 -17.29
CA GLU A 141 -10.07 7.51 -18.68
C GLU A 141 -11.05 6.38 -19.02
N LEU A 142 -10.72 5.14 -18.64
CA LEU A 142 -11.62 3.99 -18.81
C LEU A 142 -12.96 4.20 -18.08
N ALA A 143 -12.92 4.71 -16.84
CA ALA A 143 -14.14 5.01 -16.09
C ALA A 143 -14.96 6.13 -16.73
N HIS A 144 -14.33 7.17 -17.30
CA HIS A 144 -15.00 8.21 -18.07
C HIS A 144 -15.68 7.65 -19.33
N GLN A 145 -15.01 6.74 -20.04
CA GLN A 145 -15.55 6.10 -21.26
C GLN A 145 -16.68 5.10 -20.97
N GLY A 146 -16.58 4.36 -19.87
CA GLY A 146 -17.57 3.35 -19.49
C GLY A 146 -18.83 3.95 -18.85
N ARG A 147 -18.70 5.08 -18.12
CA ARG A 147 -19.82 5.68 -17.38
C ARG A 147 -21.08 5.97 -18.21
N PRO A 148 -21.01 6.54 -19.44
CA PRO A 148 -22.18 6.76 -20.28
C PRO A 148 -22.86 5.47 -20.75
N ASN A 149 -22.11 4.37 -20.81
CA ASN A 149 -22.56 3.06 -21.29
C ASN A 149 -22.85 2.07 -20.15
N ALA A 150 -22.85 2.55 -18.91
CA ALA A 150 -23.08 1.73 -17.74
C ALA A 150 -24.48 1.09 -17.76
N ALA A 151 -24.57 -0.18 -17.35
CA ALA A 151 -25.80 -0.97 -17.41
C ALA A 151 -26.94 -0.42 -16.53
N GLY A 152 -26.59 0.30 -15.46
CA GLY A 152 -27.53 0.89 -14.53
C GLY A 152 -26.96 2.10 -13.81
N GLU A 153 -27.81 2.76 -13.02
CA GLU A 153 -27.43 3.96 -12.26
C GLU A 153 -26.38 3.62 -11.20
N TRP A 154 -26.39 2.40 -10.65
CA TRP A 154 -25.38 1.98 -9.68
C TRP A 154 -23.98 1.92 -10.31
N GLU A 155 -23.86 1.32 -11.50
CA GLU A 155 -22.59 1.21 -12.22
C GLU A 155 -22.07 2.59 -12.67
N LYS A 156 -22.99 3.45 -13.13
CA LYS A 156 -22.69 4.82 -13.52
C LYS A 156 -22.12 5.63 -12.36
N GLU A 157 -22.70 5.45 -11.17
CA GLU A 157 -22.26 6.11 -9.95
C GLU A 157 -20.96 5.53 -9.41
N TRP A 158 -20.74 4.21 -9.54
CA TRP A 158 -19.44 3.59 -9.25
C TRP A 158 -18.32 4.19 -10.10
N CYS A 159 -18.55 4.34 -11.40
CA CYS A 159 -17.58 5.01 -12.28
C CYS A 159 -17.36 6.47 -11.84
N ALA A 160 -18.42 7.18 -11.42
CA ALA A 160 -18.28 8.54 -10.89
C ALA A 160 -17.42 8.61 -9.62
N GLY A 161 -17.56 7.64 -8.70
CA GLY A 161 -16.73 7.51 -7.51
C GLY A 161 -15.27 7.22 -7.86
N THR A 162 -15.05 6.32 -8.82
CA THR A 162 -13.72 5.98 -9.34
C THR A 162 -13.00 7.19 -9.92
N ILE A 163 -13.67 7.90 -10.84
CA ILE A 163 -13.17 9.13 -11.45
C ILE A 163 -12.79 10.15 -10.38
N ALA A 164 -13.68 10.39 -9.40
CA ALA A 164 -13.46 11.41 -8.38
C ALA A 164 -12.20 11.13 -7.53
N VAL A 165 -11.94 9.87 -7.18
CA VAL A 165 -10.72 9.49 -6.46
C VAL A 165 -9.47 9.68 -7.34
N CYS A 166 -9.48 9.20 -8.58
CA CYS A 166 -8.34 9.35 -9.48
C CYS A 166 -8.00 10.82 -9.73
N GLU A 167 -8.99 11.66 -10.00
CA GLU A 167 -8.80 13.11 -10.19
C GLU A 167 -8.29 13.79 -8.91
N TRP A 168 -8.75 13.36 -7.74
CA TRP A 168 -8.27 13.89 -6.47
C TRP A 168 -6.81 13.54 -6.22
N VAL A 169 -6.40 12.30 -6.54
CA VAL A 169 -5.01 11.87 -6.43
C VAL A 169 -4.11 12.63 -7.41
N LEU A 170 -4.51 12.69 -8.70
CA LEU A 170 -3.77 13.38 -9.76
C LEU A 170 -3.75 14.90 -9.59
N GLY A 171 -4.63 15.46 -8.74
CA GLY A 171 -4.67 16.89 -8.43
C GLY A 171 -5.50 17.73 -9.39
N THR A 172 -6.19 17.10 -10.35
CA THR A 172 -7.20 17.76 -11.18
C THR A 172 -8.45 18.12 -10.36
N ARG A 173 -8.75 17.35 -9.30
CA ARG A 173 -9.80 17.68 -8.31
C ARG A 173 -9.19 18.25 -7.03
N ARG A 174 -9.68 19.43 -6.62
CA ARG A 174 -9.15 20.20 -5.47
C ARG A 174 -9.65 19.75 -4.09
N LYS A 175 -10.71 18.95 -4.02
CA LYS A 175 -11.31 18.48 -2.77
C LYS A 175 -11.53 16.98 -2.79
N SER A 176 -11.47 16.35 -1.62
CA SER A 176 -11.68 14.90 -1.51
C SER A 176 -13.11 14.52 -1.93
N PRO A 177 -13.31 13.32 -2.51
CA PRO A 177 -14.57 12.91 -3.15
C PRO A 177 -15.83 13.02 -2.27
N VAL A 178 -15.79 12.45 -1.08
CA VAL A 178 -16.85 12.32 -0.08
C VAL A 178 -16.70 13.37 1.02
N ARG A 179 -15.52 13.49 1.63
CA ARG A 179 -15.34 14.39 2.80
C ARG A 179 -15.26 15.87 2.42
N ASN A 180 -15.10 16.16 1.13
CA ASN A 180 -15.06 17.53 0.59
C ASN A 180 -13.97 18.40 1.25
N THR A 181 -12.88 17.78 1.75
CA THR A 181 -11.76 18.49 2.38
C THR A 181 -10.73 18.90 1.34
N PRO A 182 -10.02 20.03 1.49
CA PRO A 182 -8.97 20.45 0.56
C PRO A 182 -7.92 19.35 0.32
N ARG A 183 -7.51 19.20 -0.93
CA ARG A 183 -6.40 18.29 -1.30
C ARG A 183 -5.09 18.82 -0.71
N PRO A 184 -4.28 17.99 -0.05
CA PRO A 184 -2.94 18.39 0.38
C PRO A 184 -2.06 18.80 -0.82
N ILE A 185 -1.11 19.71 -0.61
CA ILE A 185 -0.23 20.26 -1.67
C ILE A 185 0.50 19.12 -2.40
N HIS A 186 1.10 18.20 -1.64
CA HIS A 186 1.83 17.05 -2.17
C HIS A 186 0.93 15.89 -2.60
N GLY A 187 -0.39 16.02 -2.43
CA GLY A 187 -1.40 15.01 -2.73
C GLY A 187 -1.84 14.19 -1.52
N PRO A 188 -2.86 13.34 -1.67
CA PRO A 188 -3.44 12.59 -0.55
C PRO A 188 -2.45 11.63 0.09
N THR A 189 -2.37 11.67 1.43
CA THR A 189 -1.59 10.72 2.23
C THR A 189 -2.41 9.46 2.52
N GLY A 190 -1.79 8.41 3.06
CA GLY A 190 -2.53 7.23 3.54
C GLY A 190 -3.56 7.52 4.61
N LEU A 191 -3.32 8.52 5.47
CA LEU A 191 -4.30 8.97 6.45
C LEU A 191 -5.51 9.59 5.74
N ASN A 192 -5.28 10.43 4.74
CA ASN A 192 -6.35 11.03 3.95
C ASN A 192 -7.15 9.95 3.20
N LEU A 193 -6.47 9.00 2.57
CA LEU A 193 -7.12 7.89 1.86
C LEU A 193 -7.92 7.00 2.81
N GLY A 194 -7.40 6.62 3.98
CA GLY A 194 -8.14 5.81 4.96
C GLY A 194 -9.34 6.55 5.56
N MET A 195 -9.16 7.84 5.85
CA MET A 195 -10.25 8.72 6.27
C MET A 195 -11.36 8.84 5.22
N GLU A 196 -10.98 8.91 3.95
CA GLU A 196 -11.89 8.98 2.82
C GLU A 196 -12.61 7.64 2.59
N GLU A 197 -11.89 6.53 2.72
CA GLU A 197 -12.43 5.17 2.65
C GLU A 197 -13.52 4.94 3.72
N SER A 198 -13.25 5.28 4.99
CA SER A 198 -14.26 5.16 6.05
C SER A 198 -15.50 6.03 5.79
N ALA A 199 -15.32 7.24 5.25
CA ALA A 199 -16.46 8.08 4.88
C ALA A 199 -17.25 7.49 3.68
N ALA A 200 -16.56 6.84 2.75
CA ALA A 200 -17.18 6.15 1.63
C ALA A 200 -17.92 4.87 2.06
N GLU A 201 -17.48 4.19 3.13
CA GLU A 201 -18.24 3.09 3.76
C GLU A 201 -19.58 3.58 4.31
N ASP A 202 -19.62 4.76 4.92
CA ASP A 202 -20.88 5.38 5.35
C ASP A 202 -21.78 5.73 4.14
N VAL A 203 -21.21 6.19 3.02
CA VAL A 203 -21.96 6.41 1.76
C VAL A 203 -22.53 5.11 1.21
N SER A 204 -21.69 4.07 1.09
CA SER A 204 -22.08 2.75 0.59
C SER A 204 -23.23 2.16 1.43
N ARG A 205 -23.13 2.26 2.76
CA ARG A 205 -24.14 1.77 3.71
C ARG A 205 -25.30 2.74 3.95
N GLN A 206 -25.31 3.91 3.29
CA GLN A 206 -26.32 4.96 3.42
C GLN A 206 -26.55 5.46 4.86
N LEU A 207 -25.44 5.60 5.59
CA LEU A 207 -25.40 6.05 6.99
C LEU A 207 -25.11 7.55 7.09
N GLY A 208 -25.74 8.22 8.07
CA GLY A 208 -25.44 9.60 8.44
C GLY A 208 -25.42 10.59 7.26
N ARG A 209 -24.33 11.35 7.13
CA ARG A 209 -24.11 12.30 6.01
C ARG A 209 -23.80 11.62 4.67
N GLY A 210 -23.57 10.30 4.65
CA GLY A 210 -23.28 9.51 3.46
C GLY A 210 -24.43 9.43 2.45
N ARG A 211 -25.66 9.78 2.87
CA ARG A 211 -26.86 9.81 1.99
C ARG A 211 -26.83 10.89 0.90
N GLN A 212 -25.83 11.77 0.90
CA GLN A 212 -25.65 12.79 -0.14
C GLN A 212 -25.17 12.21 -1.47
N HIS A 213 -24.59 11.01 -1.43
CA HIS A 213 -24.14 10.27 -2.60
C HIS A 213 -24.85 8.92 -2.66
N SER A 214 -24.93 8.34 -3.86
CA SER A 214 -25.50 7.02 -4.05
C SER A 214 -24.59 5.92 -3.43
N PRO A 215 -25.13 4.74 -3.08
CA PRO A 215 -24.31 3.62 -2.63
C PRO A 215 -23.21 3.22 -3.63
N GLY A 216 -23.55 3.22 -4.93
CA GLY A 216 -22.60 2.89 -6.00
C GLY A 216 -21.42 3.84 -6.05
N TYR A 217 -21.65 5.14 -5.82
CA TYR A 217 -20.58 6.12 -5.68
C TYR A 217 -19.63 5.77 -4.53
N GLY A 218 -20.17 5.45 -3.36
CA GLY A 218 -19.38 5.02 -2.20
C GLY A 218 -18.55 3.77 -2.50
N ASP A 219 -19.16 2.76 -3.11
CA ASP A 219 -18.48 1.52 -3.48
C ASP A 219 -17.34 1.76 -4.49
N GLY A 220 -17.54 2.62 -5.49
CA GLY A 220 -16.51 3.03 -6.43
C GLY A 220 -15.34 3.76 -5.77
N VAL A 221 -15.62 4.64 -4.81
CA VAL A 221 -14.58 5.32 -4.01
C VAL A 221 -13.77 4.31 -3.19
N ILE A 222 -14.44 3.41 -2.46
CA ILE A 222 -13.78 2.36 -1.64
C ILE A 222 -12.89 1.51 -2.53
N ARG A 223 -13.43 0.97 -3.63
CA ARG A 223 -12.69 0.07 -4.53
C ARG A 223 -11.45 0.76 -5.08
N THR A 224 -11.57 2.02 -5.50
CA THR A 224 -10.46 2.77 -6.08
C THR A 224 -9.38 3.04 -5.04
N ILE A 225 -9.75 3.42 -3.80
CA ILE A 225 -8.78 3.62 -2.72
C ILE A 225 -8.04 2.30 -2.40
N ARG A 226 -8.76 1.18 -2.27
CA ARG A 226 -8.14 -0.14 -2.03
C ARG A 226 -7.18 -0.53 -3.16
N TRP A 227 -7.54 -0.24 -4.41
CA TRP A 227 -6.69 -0.50 -5.57
C TRP A 227 -5.44 0.38 -5.57
N LEU A 228 -5.58 1.69 -5.31
CA LEU A 228 -4.45 2.61 -5.20
C LEU A 228 -3.47 2.16 -4.11
N ARG A 229 -3.99 1.64 -3.00
CA ARG A 229 -3.19 1.15 -1.86
C ARG A 229 -2.62 -0.25 -2.05
N GLY A 230 -2.91 -0.90 -3.18
CA GLY A 230 -2.51 -2.29 -3.47
C GLY A 230 -3.14 -3.34 -2.56
N GLN A 231 -4.20 -3.01 -1.83
CA GLN A 231 -5.00 -3.99 -1.08
C GLN A 231 -5.78 -4.90 -2.04
N ILE A 232 -6.06 -4.40 -3.25
CA ILE A 232 -6.54 -5.19 -4.37
C ILE A 232 -5.71 -4.87 -5.60
N MET A 233 -5.42 -5.90 -6.39
CA MET A 233 -4.63 -5.76 -7.63
C MET A 233 -5.50 -5.49 -8.85
N VAL A 234 -6.74 -5.97 -8.83
CA VAL A 234 -7.71 -5.75 -9.91
C VAL A 234 -8.18 -4.29 -9.89
N PRO A 235 -8.07 -3.55 -11.02
CA PRO A 235 -8.57 -2.18 -11.12
C PRO A 235 -10.08 -2.08 -10.84
N PRO A 236 -10.58 -0.90 -10.43
CA PRO A 236 -12.00 -0.70 -10.12
C PRO A 236 -12.93 -0.77 -11.34
N VAL A 237 -12.36 -0.65 -12.55
CA VAL A 237 -13.05 -0.82 -13.84
C VAL A 237 -12.22 -1.71 -14.78
N ASN A 238 -12.88 -2.43 -15.68
CA ASN A 238 -12.21 -3.27 -16.68
C ASN A 238 -11.80 -2.47 -17.93
N GLU A 239 -11.27 -3.15 -18.95
CA GLU A 239 -10.84 -2.53 -20.22
C GLU A 239 -11.99 -1.90 -21.02
N GLN A 240 -13.23 -2.26 -20.73
CA GLN A 240 -14.43 -1.66 -21.32
C GLN A 240 -14.98 -0.50 -20.47
N GLY A 241 -14.31 -0.15 -19.37
CA GLY A 241 -14.75 0.90 -18.44
C GLY A 241 -15.89 0.48 -17.52
N ASN A 242 -16.24 -0.81 -17.48
CA ASN A 242 -17.30 -1.33 -16.63
C ASN A 242 -16.79 -1.61 -15.21
N PRO A 243 -17.60 -1.35 -14.16
CA PRO A 243 -17.24 -1.68 -12.79
C PRO A 243 -16.83 -3.14 -12.62
N VAL A 244 -15.79 -3.37 -11.82
CA VAL A 244 -15.38 -4.72 -11.39
C VAL A 244 -15.71 -4.88 -9.91
N PRO A 245 -16.94 -5.31 -9.57
CA PRO A 245 -17.31 -5.57 -8.19
C PRO A 245 -16.43 -6.68 -7.62
N GLY A 246 -15.93 -6.49 -6.40
CA GLY A 246 -15.31 -7.58 -5.64
C GLY A 246 -16.40 -8.54 -5.12
N MET A 247 -16.02 -9.79 -4.83
CA MET A 247 -16.84 -10.62 -3.93
C MET A 247 -16.98 -9.86 -2.61
N ARG A 248 -18.21 -9.61 -2.18
CA ARG A 248 -18.52 -9.00 -0.88
C ARG A 248 -18.12 -9.92 0.27
#